data_AF-A0A517ZV96-F1
#
_entry.id   AF-A0A517ZV96-F1
#
_cell.length_a   1.000
_cell.length_b   1.000
_cell.length_c   1.000
_cell.angle_alpha   90.00
_cell.angle_beta   90.00
_cell.angle_gamma   90.00
#
_symmetry.space_group_name_H-M   'P 1'
#
loop_
_entity.id
_entity.type
_entity.pdbx_description
1 polymer ?
#
loop_
_entity_poly.entity_id
_entity_poly.type
_entity_poly.pdbx_seq_one_letter_code
_entity_poly.pdbx_strand_id
1 'polypeptide(L)'
;MGIYVIAKKNVTELQTAVFYADDDGQEEAVAVFTNDDRAHVYITDSDWDQTETIAELTPIDFLQWLTSIHSKGTHYLAVNPVRDDQEQGIAQPVLNIEELLSELAAALEGKLKAPAPPPQMQTHEVEIYHCEKCGEVLRQPSGRAVPACCDQEMQKPAVDKVTTPRSGKVPSA
;
A
#
# COMPACT_ATOMS: atom_id res chain seq x y z
N MET A 1 2.64 -9.41 5.26
CA MET A 1 2.18 -10.37 4.24
C MET A 1 3.14 -10.23 3.08
N GLY A 2 3.94 -11.26 2.83
CA GLY A 2 4.95 -11.26 1.77
C GLY A 2 4.42 -11.96 0.53
N ILE A 3 4.99 -11.63 -0.63
CA ILE A 3 4.75 -12.32 -1.90
C ILE A 3 6.06 -12.99 -2.28
N TYR A 4 6.06 -14.29 -2.51
CA TYR A 4 7.28 -15.05 -2.75
C TYR A 4 7.20 -15.72 -4.12
N VAL A 5 8.31 -15.71 -4.85
CA VAL A 5 8.44 -16.35 -6.16
C VAL A 5 9.69 -17.23 -6.19
N ILE A 6 9.67 -18.26 -7.02
CA ILE A 6 10.86 -19.07 -7.32
C ILE A 6 11.71 -18.28 -8.31
N ALA A 7 13.00 -18.12 -8.02
CA ALA A 7 13.91 -17.31 -8.80
C ALA A 7 15.25 -18.02 -9.04
N LYS A 8 15.83 -17.86 -10.23
CA LYS A 8 17.14 -18.41 -10.53
C LYS A 8 18.21 -17.82 -9.61
N LYS A 9 19.12 -18.68 -9.15
CA LYS A 9 20.32 -18.23 -8.44
C LYS A 9 21.30 -17.56 -9.40
N ASN A 10 22.11 -16.65 -8.87
CA ASN A 10 23.26 -16.03 -9.55
C ASN A 10 22.93 -15.26 -10.84
N VAL A 11 21.71 -14.74 -10.96
CA VAL A 11 21.30 -13.82 -12.05
C VAL A 11 21.03 -12.43 -11.51
N THR A 12 21.36 -11.41 -12.30
CA THR A 12 21.20 -9.99 -11.91
C THR A 12 19.76 -9.51 -12.01
N GLU A 13 18.95 -10.18 -12.84
CA GLU A 13 17.54 -9.91 -13.04
C GLU A 13 16.72 -11.09 -12.55
N LEU A 14 15.56 -10.79 -11.94
CA LEU A 14 14.63 -11.80 -11.47
C LEU A 14 14.11 -12.65 -12.63
N GLN A 15 14.53 -13.92 -12.68
CA GLN A 15 14.07 -14.92 -13.64
C GLN A 15 13.36 -16.04 -12.88
N THR A 16 12.10 -16.29 -13.23
CA THR A 16 11.28 -17.36 -12.61
C THR A 16 11.23 -18.57 -13.51
N ALA A 17 11.06 -19.75 -12.91
CA ALA A 17 10.63 -20.92 -13.64
C ALA A 17 9.20 -20.70 -14.17
N VAL A 18 8.98 -21.07 -15.43
CA VAL A 18 7.67 -21.09 -16.10
C VAL A 18 7.30 -22.56 -16.29
N PHE A 19 6.05 -22.89 -16.02
CA PHE A 19 5.48 -24.22 -16.26
C PHE A 19 4.20 -24.09 -17.07
N TYR A 20 3.85 -25.17 -17.74
CA TYR A 20 2.61 -25.23 -18.51
C TYR A 20 1.44 -25.54 -17.57
N ALA A 21 0.37 -24.76 -17.71
CA ALA A 21 -0.89 -24.92 -16.98
C ALA A 21 -1.82 -25.96 -17.64
N ASP A 22 -1.53 -26.36 -18.89
CA ASP A 22 -2.28 -27.34 -19.66
C ASP A 22 -1.39 -28.42 -20.32
N ASP A 23 -2.03 -29.54 -20.67
CA ASP A 23 -1.36 -30.69 -21.33
C ASP A 23 -0.85 -30.36 -22.74
N ASP A 24 -1.44 -29.35 -23.40
CA ASP A 24 -1.05 -28.90 -24.74
C ASP A 24 0.15 -27.93 -24.73
N GLY A 25 0.63 -27.56 -23.53
CA GLY A 25 1.81 -26.72 -23.36
C GLY A 25 1.63 -25.31 -23.91
N GLN A 26 0.40 -24.81 -23.99
CA GLN A 26 0.09 -23.50 -24.55
C GLN A 26 -0.08 -22.43 -23.47
N GLU A 27 -0.46 -22.83 -22.26
CA GLU A 27 -0.71 -21.89 -21.18
C GLU A 27 0.48 -21.78 -20.24
N GLU A 28 1.26 -20.71 -20.35
CA GLU A 28 2.40 -20.46 -19.46
C GLU A 28 1.95 -19.87 -18.11
N ALA A 29 2.37 -20.52 -17.02
CA ALA A 29 2.13 -20.12 -15.65
C ALA A 29 3.42 -20.03 -14.84
N VAL A 30 3.41 -19.17 -13.82
CA VAL A 30 4.49 -19.04 -12.83
C VAL A 30 3.96 -19.21 -11.41
N ALA A 31 4.79 -19.77 -10.52
CA ALA A 31 4.39 -20.04 -9.15
C ALA A 31 4.56 -18.78 -8.29
N VAL A 32 3.50 -18.44 -7.56
CA VAL A 32 3.49 -17.34 -6.59
C VAL A 32 3.00 -17.87 -5.25
N PHE A 33 3.69 -17.54 -4.18
CA PHE A 33 3.34 -17.99 -2.83
C PHE A 33 3.03 -16.80 -1.95
N THR A 34 2.06 -16.97 -1.05
CA THR A 34 1.70 -15.99 -0.02
C THR A 34 2.35 -16.30 1.33
N ASN A 35 3.15 -17.36 1.38
CA ASN A 35 3.81 -17.89 2.56
C ASN A 35 5.19 -18.46 2.18
N ASP A 36 6.21 -18.09 2.95
CA ASP A 36 7.61 -18.48 2.74
C ASP A 36 7.84 -19.99 2.89
N ASP A 37 7.31 -20.59 3.96
CA ASP A 37 7.40 -22.04 4.20
C ASP A 37 6.85 -22.86 3.02
N ARG A 38 5.75 -22.42 2.42
CA ARG A 38 5.16 -23.10 1.24
C ARG A 38 6.05 -23.01 0.01
N ALA A 39 6.73 -21.88 -0.20
CA ALA A 39 7.69 -21.74 -1.29
C ALA A 39 8.90 -22.65 -1.06
N HIS A 40 9.37 -22.77 0.19
CA HIS A 40 10.46 -23.65 0.59
C HIS A 40 10.13 -25.14 0.44
N VAL A 41 8.90 -25.54 0.77
CA VAL A 41 8.43 -26.90 0.51
C VAL A 41 8.42 -27.15 -0.99
N TYR A 42 7.79 -26.27 -1.77
CA TYR A 42 7.66 -26.45 -3.22
C TYR A 42 9.00 -26.57 -3.95
N ILE A 43 9.98 -25.70 -3.64
CA ILE A 43 11.31 -25.76 -4.28
C ILE A 43 12.08 -27.03 -3.90
N THR A 44 11.89 -27.54 -2.68
CA THR A 44 12.51 -28.78 -2.20
C THR A 44 11.90 -29.99 -2.88
N ASP A 45 10.57 -30.06 -2.93
CA ASP A 45 9.84 -31.16 -3.58
C ASP A 45 10.07 -31.19 -5.10
N SER A 46 10.50 -30.08 -5.69
CA SER A 46 10.84 -29.99 -7.12
C SER A 46 12.31 -30.35 -7.42
N ASP A 47 13.13 -30.66 -6.41
CA ASP A 47 14.60 -30.81 -6.53
C ASP A 47 15.28 -29.58 -7.18
N TRP A 48 14.72 -28.38 -6.98
CA TRP A 48 15.21 -27.12 -7.58
C TRP A 48 16.08 -26.31 -6.65
N ASP A 49 16.25 -26.75 -5.41
CA ASP A 49 17.00 -26.06 -4.36
C ASP A 49 18.46 -25.79 -4.75
N GLN A 50 19.04 -26.55 -5.68
CA GLN A 50 20.39 -26.33 -6.20
C GLN A 50 20.49 -25.12 -7.14
N THR A 51 19.48 -24.90 -8.00
CA THR A 51 19.52 -23.94 -9.11
C THR A 51 18.67 -22.69 -8.88
N GLU A 52 17.65 -22.83 -8.04
CA GLU A 52 16.67 -21.79 -7.75
C GLU A 52 16.78 -21.36 -6.27
N THR A 53 16.18 -20.22 -5.96
CA THR A 53 16.03 -19.64 -4.63
C THR A 53 14.65 -19.01 -4.51
N ILE A 54 14.26 -18.65 -3.29
CA ILE A 54 13.03 -17.89 -3.07
C ILE A 54 13.39 -16.41 -3.02
N ALA A 55 12.62 -15.60 -3.74
CA ALA A 55 12.68 -14.15 -3.69
C ALA A 55 11.39 -13.61 -3.06
N GLU A 56 11.52 -12.87 -1.96
CA GLU A 56 10.42 -12.08 -1.41
C GLU A 56 10.31 -10.76 -2.17
N LEU A 57 9.11 -10.44 -2.66
CA LEU A 57 8.81 -9.23 -3.40
C LEU A 57 7.92 -8.31 -2.56
N THR A 58 8.27 -7.02 -2.55
CA THR A 58 7.34 -5.99 -2.07
C THR A 58 6.16 -5.88 -3.04
N PRO A 59 5.02 -5.28 -2.64
CA PRO A 59 3.90 -5.09 -3.55
C PRO A 59 4.25 -4.31 -4.83
N ILE A 60 5.20 -3.37 -4.75
CA ILE A 60 5.65 -2.59 -5.91
C ILE A 60 6.51 -3.46 -6.84
N ASP A 61 7.48 -4.17 -6.28
CA ASP A 61 8.36 -5.07 -7.04
C ASP A 61 7.56 -6.18 -7.70
N PHE A 62 6.54 -6.71 -7.01
CA PHE A 62 5.62 -7.70 -7.55
C PHE A 62 4.86 -7.18 -8.77
N LEU A 63 4.32 -5.95 -8.73
CA LEU A 63 3.62 -5.37 -9.89
C LEU A 63 4.56 -5.13 -11.08
N GLN A 64 5.78 -4.65 -10.82
CA GLN A 64 6.80 -4.48 -11.87
C GLN A 64 7.20 -5.82 -12.50
N TRP A 65 7.41 -6.84 -11.67
CA TRP A 65 7.70 -8.19 -12.12
C TRP A 65 6.52 -8.78 -12.91
N LEU A 66 5.30 -8.65 -12.40
CA LEU A 66 4.06 -9.16 -13.01
C LEU A 66 3.86 -8.60 -14.42
N THR A 67 4.04 -7.29 -14.59
CA THR A 67 3.97 -6.66 -15.92
C THR A 67 5.10 -7.13 -16.84
N SER A 68 6.31 -7.34 -16.32
CA SER A 68 7.43 -7.88 -17.09
C SER A 68 7.16 -9.29 -17.61
N ILE A 69 6.74 -10.22 -16.76
CA ILE A 69 6.46 -11.61 -17.19
C ILE A 69 5.29 -11.69 -18.16
N HIS A 70 4.26 -10.85 -17.97
CA HIS A 70 3.12 -10.79 -18.88
C HIS A 70 3.53 -10.36 -20.29
N SER A 71 4.36 -9.30 -20.40
CA SER A 71 4.90 -8.87 -21.69
C SER A 71 5.80 -9.91 -22.38
N LYS A 72 6.25 -10.93 -21.65
CA LYS A 72 7.07 -12.03 -22.16
C LYS A 72 6.26 -13.27 -22.56
N GLY A 73 4.95 -13.27 -22.37
CA GLY A 73 4.05 -14.35 -22.79
C GLY A 73 3.46 -15.19 -21.65
N THR A 74 3.84 -14.94 -20.40
CA THR A 74 3.20 -15.62 -19.26
C THR A 74 1.82 -15.04 -19.01
N HIS A 75 0.79 -15.88 -18.96
CA HIS A 75 -0.60 -15.44 -18.82
C HIS A 75 -1.20 -15.73 -17.45
N TYR A 76 -0.61 -16.67 -16.70
CA TYR A 76 -1.19 -17.16 -15.46
C TYR A 76 -0.22 -17.13 -14.28
N LEU A 77 -0.77 -16.98 -13.08
CA LEU A 77 -0.09 -17.21 -11.81
C LEU A 77 -0.71 -18.42 -11.13
N ALA A 78 0.07 -19.46 -10.82
CA ALA A 78 -0.38 -20.49 -9.90
C ALA A 78 -0.13 -20.02 -8.46
N VAL A 79 -1.19 -19.97 -7.65
CA VAL A 79 -1.16 -19.34 -6.31
C VAL A 79 -1.05 -20.41 -5.22
N ASN A 80 0.11 -20.48 -4.59
CA ASN A 80 0.48 -21.54 -3.66
C ASN A 80 0.25 -22.95 -4.25
N PRO A 81 0.82 -23.25 -5.43
CA PRO A 81 0.69 -24.58 -6.01
C PRO A 81 1.31 -25.63 -5.08
N VAL A 82 0.86 -26.87 -5.24
CA VAL A 82 1.40 -28.04 -4.56
C VAL A 82 2.05 -28.94 -5.60
N ARG A 83 3.33 -29.27 -5.41
CA ARG A 83 4.13 -29.99 -6.41
C ARG A 83 3.59 -31.40 -6.67
N ASP A 84 3.34 -32.17 -5.61
CA ASP A 84 2.80 -33.52 -5.70
C ASP A 84 1.46 -33.56 -6.44
N ASP A 85 0.59 -32.58 -6.21
CA ASP A 85 -0.71 -32.48 -6.87
C ASP A 85 -0.52 -32.17 -8.37
N GLN A 86 0.37 -31.23 -8.69
CA GLN A 86 0.71 -30.89 -10.07
C GLN A 86 1.26 -32.10 -10.85
N GLU A 87 2.14 -32.91 -10.24
CA GLU A 87 2.69 -34.12 -10.87
C GLU A 87 1.65 -35.22 -11.07
N GLN A 88 0.60 -35.23 -10.25
CA GLN A 88 -0.55 -36.11 -10.41
C GLN A 88 -1.60 -35.57 -11.40
N GLY A 89 -1.36 -34.41 -12.03
CA GLY A 89 -2.31 -33.76 -12.94
C GLY A 89 -3.52 -33.16 -12.23
N ILE A 90 -3.43 -32.91 -10.91
CA ILE A 90 -4.48 -32.24 -10.15
C ILE A 90 -4.41 -30.74 -10.45
N ALA A 91 -5.57 -30.16 -10.78
CA ALA A 91 -5.69 -28.75 -11.10
C ALA A 91 -5.21 -27.84 -9.96
N GLN A 92 -4.39 -26.85 -10.31
CA GLN A 92 -3.84 -25.88 -9.37
C GLN A 92 -4.70 -24.60 -9.35
N PRO A 93 -4.76 -23.89 -8.21
CA PRO A 93 -5.38 -22.57 -8.17
C PRO A 93 -4.59 -21.59 -9.04
N VAL A 94 -5.21 -21.09 -10.11
CA VAL A 94 -4.60 -20.16 -11.06
C VAL A 94 -5.34 -18.83 -11.12
N LEU A 95 -4.59 -17.75 -11.36
CA LEU A 95 -5.12 -16.41 -11.64
C LEU A 95 -4.64 -15.97 -13.02
N ASN A 96 -5.54 -15.41 -13.83
CA ASN A 96 -5.17 -14.76 -15.08
C ASN A 96 -4.58 -13.38 -14.80
N ILE A 97 -3.41 -13.09 -15.37
CA ILE A 97 -2.67 -11.86 -15.11
C ILE A 97 -3.38 -10.64 -15.71
N GLU A 98 -3.95 -10.76 -16.91
CA GLU A 98 -4.65 -9.67 -17.59
C GLU A 98 -5.93 -9.26 -16.84
N GLU A 99 -6.70 -10.25 -16.35
CA GLU A 99 -7.88 -10.02 -15.52
C GLU A 99 -7.48 -9.32 -14.21
N LEU A 100 -6.44 -9.81 -13.53
CA LEU A 100 -5.93 -9.21 -12.28
C LEU A 100 -5.49 -7.74 -12.48
N LEU A 101 -4.76 -7.46 -13.56
CA LEU A 101 -4.32 -6.10 -13.88
C LEU A 101 -5.50 -5.17 -14.21
N SER A 102 -6.53 -5.72 -14.88
CA SER A 102 -7.75 -4.98 -15.21
C SER A 102 -8.55 -4.61 -13.95
N GLU A 103 -8.71 -5.55 -13.02
CA GLU A 103 -9.36 -5.31 -11.72
C GLU A 103 -8.60 -4.25 -10.90
N LEU A 104 -7.26 -4.35 -10.87
CA LEU A 104 -6.42 -3.36 -10.20
C LEU A 104 -6.57 -1.97 -10.82
N ALA A 105 -6.58 -1.88 -12.15
CA ALA A 105 -6.77 -0.60 -12.86
C ALA A 105 -8.12 0.04 -12.51
N ALA A 106 -9.20 -0.75 -12.51
CA ALA A 106 -10.53 -0.28 -12.12
C ALA A 106 -10.58 0.22 -10.67
N ALA A 107 -9.93 -0.50 -9.75
CA ALA A 107 -9.84 -0.10 -8.34
C ALA A 107 -9.05 1.22 -8.17
N LEU A 108 -7.97 1.40 -8.91
CA LEU A 108 -7.18 2.64 -8.92
C LEU A 108 -7.98 3.81 -9.50
N GLU A 109 -8.68 3.60 -10.62
CA GLU A 109 -9.52 4.62 -11.23
C GLU A 109 -10.62 5.09 -10.27
N GLY A 110 -11.25 4.15 -9.55
CA GLY A 110 -12.24 4.47 -8.52
C GLY A 110 -11.66 5.35 -7.40
N LYS A 111 -10.42 5.08 -6.97
CA LYS A 111 -9.73 5.90 -5.97
C LYS A 111 -9.34 7.29 -6.48
N LEU A 112 -8.97 7.40 -7.75
CA LEU A 112 -8.61 8.68 -8.38
C LEU A 112 -9.83 9.57 -8.67
N LYS A 113 -10.98 8.95 -8.96
CA LYS A 113 -12.26 9.66 -9.15
C LYS A 113 -12.95 10.02 -7.83
N ALA A 114 -12.55 9.41 -6.71
CA ALA A 114 -13.17 9.69 -5.41
C ALA A 114 -12.94 11.18 -5.03
N PRO A 115 -13.99 11.92 -4.65
CA PRO A 115 -13.83 13.27 -4.15
C PRO A 115 -12.91 13.24 -2.92
N ALA A 116 -12.05 14.25 -2.79
CA ALA A 116 -11.20 14.38 -1.61
C ALA A 116 -12.08 14.29 -0.35
N PRO A 117 -11.69 13.49 0.66
CA PRO A 117 -12.45 13.41 1.89
C PRO A 117 -12.61 14.84 2.45
N PRO A 118 -13.81 15.19 2.96
CA PRO A 118 -14.02 16.53 3.50
C PRO A 118 -12.96 16.80 4.58
N PRO A 119 -12.43 18.04 4.64
CA PRO A 119 -11.41 18.36 5.63
C PRO A 119 -11.93 18.00 7.01
N GLN A 120 -11.14 17.28 7.79
CA GLN A 120 -11.48 17.01 9.18
C GLN A 120 -11.55 18.35 9.90
N MET A 121 -12.73 18.67 10.42
CA MET A 121 -12.96 19.90 11.19
C MET A 121 -12.58 19.64 12.64
N GLN A 122 -11.86 20.59 13.26
CA GLN A 122 -11.56 20.56 14.68
C GLN A 122 -12.11 21.82 15.35
N THR A 123 -12.86 21.63 16.43
CA THR A 123 -13.35 22.72 17.27
C THR A 123 -12.36 22.96 18.39
N HIS A 124 -11.92 24.22 18.53
CA HIS A 124 -11.06 24.66 19.60
C HIS A 124 -11.70 25.83 20.34
N GLU A 125 -11.48 25.89 21.65
CA GLU A 125 -11.84 27.06 22.42
C GLU A 125 -10.79 28.16 22.21
N VAL A 126 -11.27 29.38 21.97
CA VAL A 126 -10.47 30.59 21.88
C VAL A 126 -10.92 31.55 22.96
N GLU A 127 -9.94 32.21 23.57
CA GLU A 127 -10.16 33.26 24.54
C GLU A 127 -10.17 34.60 23.79
N ILE A 128 -11.22 35.39 24.03
CA ILE A 128 -11.38 36.72 23.46
C ILE A 128 -10.95 37.73 24.51
N TYR A 129 -10.03 38.62 24.13
CA TYR A 129 -9.49 39.69 24.95
C TYR A 129 -9.91 41.04 24.39
N HIS A 130 -10.23 42.00 25.26
CA HIS A 130 -10.60 43.36 24.87
C HIS A 130 -9.69 44.38 25.59
N CYS A 131 -9.14 45.33 24.83
CA CYS A 131 -8.40 46.45 25.39
C CYS A 131 -9.37 47.60 25.69
N GLU A 132 -9.51 47.98 26.96
CA GLU A 132 -10.40 49.09 27.36
C GLU A 132 -9.94 50.45 26.84
N LYS A 133 -8.65 50.61 26.55
CA LYS A 133 -8.07 51.90 26.16
C LYS A 133 -8.21 52.23 24.68
N CYS A 134 -7.99 51.24 23.80
CA CYS A 134 -8.06 51.43 22.35
C CYS A 134 -9.23 50.68 21.68
N GLY A 135 -9.94 49.82 22.41
CA GLY A 135 -11.04 49.01 21.88
C GLY A 135 -10.60 47.81 21.03
N GLU A 136 -9.30 47.49 21.00
CA GLU A 136 -8.79 46.37 20.22
C GLU A 136 -9.25 45.03 20.79
N VAL A 137 -9.66 44.12 19.91
CA VAL A 137 -10.12 42.77 20.25
C VAL A 137 -9.14 41.75 19.70
N LEU A 138 -8.59 40.92 20.59
CA LEU A 138 -7.66 39.85 20.21
C LEU A 138 -8.26 38.48 20.55
N ARG A 139 -8.09 37.52 19.64
CA ARG A 139 -8.52 36.13 19.82
C ARG A 139 -7.32 35.23 19.80
N GLN A 140 -7.17 34.36 20.80
CA GLN A 140 -6.08 33.38 20.83
C GLN A 140 -6.53 32.03 21.40
N PRO A 141 -5.82 30.93 21.11
CA PRO A 141 -6.12 29.62 21.69
C PRO A 141 -6.09 29.66 23.22
N SER A 142 -7.02 28.93 23.86
CA SER A 142 -7.06 28.82 25.32
C SER A 142 -5.75 28.31 25.92
N GLY A 143 -5.34 28.89 27.05
CA GLY A 143 -4.14 28.48 27.79
C GLY A 143 -2.84 29.15 27.35
N ARG A 144 -2.91 30.17 26.48
CA ARG A 144 -1.77 31.07 26.21
C ARG A 144 -1.70 32.19 27.25
N ALA A 145 -0.53 32.82 27.36
CA ALA A 145 -0.33 33.99 28.22
C ALA A 145 -1.27 35.12 27.79
N VAL A 146 -1.76 35.89 28.77
CA VAL A 146 -2.65 37.04 28.53
C VAL A 146 -1.92 38.06 27.64
N PRO A 147 -2.52 38.51 26.53
CA PRO A 147 -1.89 39.46 25.64
C PRO A 147 -1.88 40.85 26.27
N ALA A 148 -0.86 41.65 25.95
CA ALA A 148 -0.77 43.04 26.35
C ALA A 148 -1.10 43.96 25.16
N CYS A 149 -1.83 45.04 25.44
CA CYS A 149 -2.11 46.11 24.50
C CYS A 149 -2.05 47.46 25.23
N CYS A 150 -1.51 48.50 24.58
CA CYS A 150 -1.34 49.84 25.16
C CYS A 150 -0.62 49.84 26.54
N ASP A 151 0.44 49.04 26.67
CA ASP A 151 1.25 48.88 27.88
C ASP A 151 0.51 48.31 29.11
N GLN A 152 -0.63 47.64 28.89
CA GLN A 152 -1.43 46.99 29.93
C GLN A 152 -1.87 45.58 29.50
N GLU A 153 -2.07 44.68 30.46
CA GLU A 153 -2.68 43.37 30.19
C GLU A 153 -4.14 43.55 29.76
N MET A 154 -4.54 42.85 28.69
CA MET A 154 -5.92 42.90 28.21
C MET A 154 -6.83 42.08 29.13
N GLN A 155 -8.06 42.56 29.36
CA GLN A 155 -9.05 41.80 30.12
C GLN A 155 -9.63 40.67 29.26
N LYS A 156 -10.05 39.57 29.92
CA LYS A 156 -10.68 38.40 29.31
C LYS A 156 -12.21 38.46 29.43
N PRO A 157 -12.94 38.98 28.43
CA PRO A 157 -14.40 39.05 28.46
C PRO A 157 -15.14 37.74 28.10
N ALA A 158 -14.60 36.84 27.27
CA ALA A 158 -15.36 35.66 26.81
C ALA A 158 -14.49 34.49 26.32
N VAL A 159 -15.08 33.29 26.28
CA VAL A 159 -14.57 32.09 25.60
C VAL A 159 -15.53 31.76 24.46
N ASP A 160 -14.98 31.51 23.26
CA ASP A 160 -15.73 31.13 22.07
C ASP A 160 -15.20 29.81 21.50
N LYS A 161 -16.01 29.12 20.70
CA LYS A 161 -15.65 27.86 20.04
C LYS A 161 -15.51 28.09 18.55
N VAL A 162 -14.29 28.00 18.04
CA VAL A 162 -14.00 28.15 16.62
C VAL A 162 -13.76 26.78 16.00
N THR A 163 -14.46 26.50 14.92
CA THR A 163 -14.24 25.30 14.11
C THR A 163 -13.36 25.65 12.92
N THR A 164 -12.17 25.06 12.86
CA THR A 164 -11.22 25.25 11.76
C THR A 164 -10.89 23.92 11.09
N PRO A 165 -10.49 23.93 9.80
CA PRO A 165 -9.90 22.76 9.17
C PRO A 165 -8.68 22.33 9.97
N ARG A 166 -8.59 21.05 10.31
CA ARG A 166 -7.43 20.47 10.98
C ARG A 166 -6.25 20.54 10.00
N SER A 167 -5.33 21.47 10.25
CA SER A 167 -4.08 21.56 9.50
C SER A 167 -3.22 20.34 9.84
N GLY A 168 -3.21 19.35 8.94
CA GLY A 168 -2.28 18.24 9.03
C GLY A 168 -0.85 18.79 9.03
N LYS A 169 -0.07 18.49 10.06
CA LYS A 169 1.38 18.57 9.93
C LYS A 169 1.75 17.60 8.82
N VAL A 170 2.26 18.11 7.69
CA VAL A 170 3.07 17.31 6.79
C VAL A 170 4.24 16.81 7.65
N PRO A 171 4.45 15.49 7.82
CA PRO A 171 5.68 15.01 8.41
C PRO A 171 6.80 15.51 7.51
N SER A 172 7.66 16.38 8.02
CA SER A 172 8.94 16.62 7.38
C SER A 172 9.66 15.29 7.33
N ALA A 173 9.85 14.78 6.11
CA ALA A 173 10.69 13.62 5.84
C ALA A 173 12.13 13.87 6.29
#